data_AF-A0AA42B4V0-F1
#
_entry.id   AF-A0AA42B4V0-F1
#
_cell.length_a   1.000
_cell.length_b   1.000
_cell.length_c   1.000
_cell.angle_alpha   90.00
_cell.angle_beta   90.00
_cell.angle_gamma   90.00
#
_symmetry.space_group_name_H-M   'P 1'
#
loop_
_entity.id
_entity.type
_entity.pdbx_description
1 polymer ?
#
loop_
_entity_poly.entity_id
_entity_poly.type
_entity_poly.pdbx_seq_one_letter_code
_entity_poly.pdbx_strand_id
1 'polypeptide(L)'
;ICRLSEGVGNATNNVAEYRGMLLGVKHAMNEGYERISVQGDSKLVTNQVEGHWRTRNENMQTLCNEVQGLKGNFESFEARHIHRDYNGDADVQANRGVNLRDGEVRVYKG
;
A
#
# COMPACT_ATOMS: atom_id res chain seq x y z
N ILE A 1 15.17 1.47 -8.80
CA ILE A 1 13.72 1.23 -8.56
C ILE A 1 13.61 -0.08 -7.78
N CYS A 2 13.02 -0.05 -6.58
CA CYS A 2 12.74 -1.26 -5.81
C CYS A 2 11.32 -1.74 -6.12
N ARG A 3 11.13 -3.05 -6.33
CA ARG A 3 9.80 -3.64 -6.52
C ARG A 3 9.53 -4.66 -5.43
N LEU A 4 8.31 -4.63 -4.90
CA LEU A 4 7.88 -5.45 -3.77
C LEU A 4 6.60 -6.19 -4.14
N SER A 5 6.51 -7.47 -3.82
CA SER A 5 5.28 -8.26 -3.95
C SER A 5 4.99 -8.97 -2.64
N GLU A 6 3.73 -9.07 -2.26
CA GLU A 6 3.28 -9.79 -1.07
C GLU A 6 2.15 -10.75 -1.44
N GLY A 7 2.21 -11.98 -0.93
CA GLY A 7 1.08 -12.89 -0.97
C GLY A 7 0.04 -12.47 0.06
N VAL A 8 -1.18 -12.17 -0.39
CA VAL A 8 -2.25 -11.64 0.48
C VAL A 8 -3.32 -12.68 0.87
N GLY A 9 -3.16 -13.92 0.42
CA GLY A 9 -4.12 -14.99 0.68
C GLY A 9 -5.51 -14.70 0.12
N ASN A 10 -6.56 -15.14 0.83
CA ASN A 10 -7.94 -14.80 0.47
C ASN A 10 -8.30 -13.42 1.01
N ALA A 11 -8.22 -12.42 0.14
CA ALA A 11 -8.48 -11.02 0.48
C ALA A 11 -9.36 -10.36 -0.58
N THR A 12 -10.10 -9.32 -0.16
CA THR A 12 -10.79 -8.45 -1.11
C THR A 12 -9.79 -7.52 -1.80
N ASN A 13 -10.16 -6.93 -2.95
CA ASN A 13 -9.29 -5.99 -3.66
C ASN A 13 -8.81 -4.87 -2.74
N ASN A 14 -9.70 -4.23 -1.98
CA ASN A 14 -9.32 -3.13 -1.09
C ASN A 14 -8.35 -3.56 0.03
N VAL A 15 -8.45 -4.79 0.52
CA VAL A 15 -7.49 -5.32 1.50
C VAL A 15 -6.12 -5.54 0.86
N ALA A 16 -6.08 -6.06 -0.37
CA ALA A 16 -4.84 -6.20 -1.13
C ALA A 16 -4.16 -4.85 -1.39
N GLU A 17 -4.94 -3.82 -1.78
CA GLU A 17 -4.46 -2.44 -1.97
C GLU A 17 -3.85 -1.85 -0.70
N TYR A 18 -4.52 -2.03 0.45
CA TYR A 18 -3.99 -1.59 1.75
C TYR A 18 -2.68 -2.29 2.09
N ARG A 19 -2.61 -3.61 1.92
CA ARG A 19 -1.38 -4.39 2.20
C ARG A 19 -0.23 -3.97 1.30
N GLY A 20 -0.48 -3.80 0.01
CA GLY A 20 0.51 -3.28 -0.94
C GLY A 20 1.03 -1.90 -0.55
N MET A 21 0.14 -0.98 -0.17
CA MET A 21 0.52 0.34 0.34
C MET A 21 1.37 0.24 1.62
N LEU A 22 0.93 -0.55 2.60
CA LEU A 22 1.64 -0.79 3.85
C LEU A 22 3.05 -1.32 3.61
N LEU A 23 3.19 -2.29 2.71
CA LEU A 23 4.46 -2.89 2.33
C LEU A 23 5.43 -1.84 1.77
N GLY A 24 4.96 -1.00 0.85
CA GLY A 24 5.74 0.09 0.26
C GLY A 24 6.16 1.14 1.29
N VAL A 25 5.22 1.59 2.12
CA VAL A 25 5.47 2.61 3.17
C VAL A 25 6.46 2.10 4.21
N LYS A 26 6.30 0.88 4.71
CA LYS A 26 7.23 0.25 5.66
C LYS A 26 8.62 0.09 5.06
N HIS A 27 8.70 -0.32 3.80
CA HIS A 27 9.99 -0.43 3.11
C HIS A 27 10.67 0.93 2.97
N ALA A 28 9.93 1.98 2.57
CA ALA A 28 10.49 3.32 2.46
C ALA A 28 11.01 3.85 3.82
N MET A 29 10.27 3.61 4.89
CA MET A 29 10.72 3.95 6.24
C MET A 29 12.01 3.21 6.63
N ASN A 30 12.10 1.90 6.34
CA ASN A 30 13.28 1.09 6.65
C ASN A 30 14.53 1.50 5.85
N GLU A 31 14.35 2.05 4.64
CA GLU A 31 15.43 2.59 3.82
C GLU A 31 15.79 4.05 4.20
N GLY A 32 15.10 4.64 5.19
CA GLY A 32 15.38 5.98 5.71
C GLY A 32 14.82 7.13 4.88
N TYR A 33 13.81 6.89 4.04
CA TYR A 33 13.14 7.99 3.34
C TYR A 33 12.29 8.81 4.31
N GLU A 34 12.48 10.12 4.32
CA GLU A 34 11.77 11.04 5.22
C GLU A 34 10.56 11.72 4.56
N ARG A 35 10.51 11.76 3.23
CA ARG A 35 9.43 12.37 2.44
C ARG A 35 8.95 11.39 1.39
N ILE A 36 7.67 11.02 1.45
CA ILE A 36 7.10 10.02 0.55
C ILE A 36 5.80 10.50 -0.10
N SER A 37 5.63 10.15 -1.38
CA SER A 37 4.37 10.29 -2.10
C SER A 37 3.93 8.90 -2.56
N VAL A 38 2.72 8.52 -2.16
CA VAL A 38 2.09 7.26 -2.48
C VAL A 38 1.07 7.50 -3.59
N GLN A 39 1.12 6.67 -4.63
CA GLN A 39 0.17 6.69 -5.73
C GLN A 39 -0.51 5.32 -5.81
N GLY A 40 -1.84 5.33 -5.90
CA GLY A 40 -2.62 4.10 -6.08
C GLY A 40 -3.90 4.37 -6.87
N ASP A 41 -4.47 3.35 -7.48
CA ASP A 41 -5.70 3.45 -8.27
C ASP A 41 -6.98 3.14 -7.48
N SER A 42 -6.85 2.72 -6.22
CA SER A 42 -7.98 2.64 -5.30
C SER A 42 -8.30 3.98 -4.64
N LYS A 43 -9.25 4.72 -5.23
CA LYS A 43 -9.73 5.99 -4.68
C LYS A 43 -10.24 5.83 -3.24
N LEU A 44 -10.85 4.69 -2.91
CA LEU A 44 -11.35 4.41 -1.58
C LEU A 44 -10.21 4.34 -0.56
N VAL A 45 -9.15 3.59 -0.86
CA VAL A 45 -8.01 3.41 0.06
C VAL A 45 -7.27 4.73 0.24
N THR A 46 -6.98 5.45 -0.85
CA THR A 46 -6.25 6.73 -0.75
C THR A 46 -7.03 7.78 0.05
N ASN A 47 -8.36 7.89 -0.13
CA ASN A 47 -9.17 8.84 0.63
C ASN A 47 -9.34 8.45 2.11
N GLN A 48 -9.33 7.16 2.43
CA GLN A 48 -9.37 6.71 3.82
C GLN A 48 -8.04 6.97 4.53
N VAL A 49 -6.91 6.68 3.87
CA VAL A 49 -5.57 6.97 4.39
C VAL A 49 -5.36 8.47 4.63
N GLU A 50 -5.81 9.32 3.70
CA GLU A 50 -5.80 10.77 3.88
C GLU A 50 -6.86 11.29 4.89
N GLY A 51 -7.69 10.41 5.46
CA GLY A 51 -8.67 10.76 6.48
C GLY A 51 -9.91 11.48 5.95
N HIS A 52 -10.05 11.63 4.64
CA HIS A 52 -11.25 12.20 4.01
C HIS A 52 -12.46 11.28 4.20
N TRP A 53 -12.27 9.97 4.11
CA TRP A 53 -13.33 8.97 4.23
C TRP A 53 -13.11 8.08 5.45
N ARG A 54 -14.20 7.68 6.10
CA ARG A 54 -14.18 6.70 7.20
C ARG A 54 -14.64 5.34 6.68
N THR A 55 -13.98 4.27 7.12
CA THR A 55 -14.44 2.90 6.90
C THR A 55 -15.20 2.38 8.11
N ARG A 56 -16.24 1.57 7.88
CA ARG A 56 -16.99 0.84 8.92
C ARG A 56 -16.57 -0.63 9.05
N ASN A 57 -15.76 -1.12 8.11
CA ASN A 57 -15.24 -2.47 8.13
C ASN A 57 -14.03 -2.52 9.08
N GLU A 58 -14.12 -3.31 10.14
CA GLU A 58 -13.11 -3.37 11.22
C GLU A 58 -11.71 -3.73 10.69
N ASN A 59 -11.60 -4.70 9.78
CA ASN A 59 -10.32 -5.07 9.19
C ASN A 59 -9.70 -3.90 8.41
N MET A 60 -10.51 -3.20 7.60
CA MET A 60 -10.04 -2.01 6.90
C MET A 60 -9.73 -0.84 7.84
N GLN A 61 -10.42 -0.72 8.97
CA GLN A 61 -10.09 0.29 9.99
C GLN A 61 -8.70 0.01 10.57
N THR A 62 -8.40 -1.24 10.90
CA THR A 62 -7.07 -1.64 11.39
C THR A 62 -5.98 -1.29 10.39
N LEU A 63 -6.16 -1.65 9.11
CA LEU A 63 -5.18 -1.35 8.04
C LEU A 63 -5.02 0.16 7.84
N CYS A 64 -6.11 0.91 7.84
CA CYS A 64 -6.09 2.37 7.71
C CYS A 64 -5.35 3.03 8.87
N ASN A 65 -5.64 2.60 10.11
CA ASN A 65 -4.98 3.12 11.30
C ASN A 65 -3.48 2.82 11.29
N GLU A 66 -3.07 1.65 10.79
CA GLU A 66 -1.66 1.29 10.66
C GLU A 66 -0.93 2.22 9.67
N VAL A 67 -1.49 2.45 8.48
CA VAL A 67 -0.90 3.41 7.52
C VAL A 67 -0.84 4.81 8.10
N GLN A 68 -1.91 5.28 8.76
CA GLN A 68 -1.96 6.61 9.37
C GLN A 68 -0.97 6.75 10.54
N GLY A 69 -0.76 5.70 11.32
CA GLY A 69 0.27 5.67 12.36
C GLY A 69 1.68 5.78 11.77
N LEU A 70 1.93 5.09 10.65
CA LEU A 70 3.21 5.18 9.94
C LEU A 70 3.42 6.55 9.29
N LYS A 71 2.36 7.16 8.74
CA LYS A 71 2.36 8.50 8.15
C LYS A 71 2.99 9.55 9.08
N GLY A 72 2.75 9.47 10.40
CA GLY A 72 3.30 10.39 11.39
C GLY A 72 4.83 10.33 11.58
N ASN A 73 5.51 9.32 11.03
CA ASN A 73 6.96 9.18 11.14
C ASN A 73 7.73 9.84 9.98
N PHE A 74 7.03 10.33 8.96
CA PHE A 74 7.62 11.03 7.82
C PHE A 74 7.51 12.54 8.04
N GLU A 75 8.51 13.30 7.57
CA GLU A 75 8.41 14.75 7.48
C GLU A 75 7.31 15.19 6.51
N SER A 76 7.10 14.40 5.45
CA SER A 76 6.03 14.61 4.48
C SER A 76 5.50 13.28 3.97
N PHE A 77 4.17 13.17 3.95
CA PHE A 77 3.46 12.02 3.42
C PHE A 77 2.24 12.50 2.67
N GLU A 78 2.04 11.97 1.48
CA GLU A 78 0.81 12.20 0.72
C GLU A 78 0.41 10.97 -0.09
N ALA A 79 -0.83 10.52 0.06
CA ALA A 79 -1.43 9.50 -0.79
C ALA A 79 -2.39 10.13 -1.80
N ARG A 80 -2.16 9.87 -3.10
CA ARG A 80 -3.03 10.37 -4.19
C ARG A 80 -3.57 9.23 -5.03
N HIS A 81 -4.81 9.43 -5.48
CA HIS A 81 -5.41 8.56 -6.48
C HIS A 81 -4.89 8.88 -7.89
N ILE A 82 -4.53 7.84 -8.65
CA ILE A 82 -4.16 7.91 -10.07
C ILE A 82 -5.05 6.98 -10.90
N HIS A 83 -5.20 7.24 -12.20
CA HIS A 83 -5.92 6.31 -13.07
C HIS A 83 -5.16 4.98 -13.18
N ARG A 84 -5.88 3.86 -13.32
CA ARG A 84 -5.29 2.51 -13.37
C ARG A 84 -4.25 2.35 -14.48
N ASP A 85 -4.43 3.03 -15.61
CA ASP A 85 -3.48 3.01 -16.73
C ASP A 85 -2.09 3.57 -16.34
N TYR A 86 -2.01 4.34 -15.27
CA TYR A 86 -0.74 4.87 -14.73
C TYR A 86 -0.19 4.03 -13.57
N ASN A 87 -0.92 3.03 -13.06
CA ASN A 87 -0.52 2.19 -11.93
C ASN A 87 0.06 0.82 -12.34
N GLY A 88 0.51 0.69 -13.60
CA GLY A 88 0.90 -0.60 -14.19
C GLY A 88 2.01 -1.34 -13.45
N ASP A 89 3.03 -0.63 -12.94
CA ASP A 89 4.14 -1.24 -12.21
C ASP A 89 3.67 -1.94 -10.91
N ALA A 90 2.73 -1.32 -10.20
CA ALA A 90 2.13 -1.88 -8.99
C ALA A 90 1.19 -3.05 -9.32
N ASP A 91 0.40 -2.95 -10.40
CA ASP A 91 -0.48 -4.05 -10.86
C ASP A 91 0.33 -5.31 -11.23
N VAL A 92 1.50 -5.14 -11.90
CA VAL A 92 2.42 -6.25 -12.15
C VAL A 92 2.91 -6.89 -10.84
N GLN A 93 3.20 -6.09 -9.81
CA GLN A 93 3.62 -6.65 -8.52
C GLN A 93 2.48 -7.34 -7.76
N ALA A 94 1.25 -6.81 -7.84
CA ALA A 94 0.08 -7.45 -7.28
C ALA A 94 -0.17 -8.83 -7.92
N ASN A 95 -0.11 -8.90 -9.26
CA ASN A 95 -0.22 -10.16 -10.01
C ASN A 95 0.86 -11.18 -9.63
N ARG A 96 2.10 -10.73 -9.36
CA ARG A 96 3.17 -11.60 -8.85
C ARG A 96 2.88 -12.11 -7.44
N GLY A 97 2.25 -11.28 -6.60
CA GLY A 97 1.84 -11.63 -5.24
C GLY A 97 0.81 -12.76 -5.18
N VAL A 98 -0.05 -12.91 -6.18
CA VAL A 98 -1.11 -13.93 -6.24
C VAL A 98 -0.58 -15.37 -6.04
N ASN A 99 0.62 -15.65 -6.53
CA ASN A 99 1.23 -16.99 -6.44
C ASN A 99 2.10 -17.20 -5.20
N LEU A 100 2.22 -16.19 -4.33
CA LEU A 100 2.99 -16.26 -3.10
C LEU A 100 2.14 -16.81 -1.95
N ARG A 101 2.77 -17.39 -0.94
CA ARG A 101 2.06 -17.77 0.29
C ARG A 101 1.58 -16.52 1.02
N ASP A 102 0.49 -16.64 1.79
CA ASP A 102 0.02 -15.52 2.61
C ASP A 102 1.13 -15.02 3.55
N GLY A 103 1.44 -13.73 3.47
CA GLY A 103 2.52 -13.07 4.19
C GLY A 103 3.91 -13.23 3.58
N GLU A 104 4.10 -14.01 2.52
CA GLU A 104 5.38 -14.08 1.82
C GLU A 104 5.62 -12.79 1.05
N VAL A 105 6.72 -12.11 1.39
CA VAL A 105 7.19 -10.88 0.72
C VAL A 105 8.38 -11.20 -0.17
N ARG A 106 8.36 -10.70 -1.41
CA ARG A 106 9.51 -10.73 -2.32
C ARG A 106 9.95 -9.32 -2.67
N VAL A 107 11.26 -9.11 -2.62
CA VAL A 107 11.92 -7.86 -2.97
C VAL A 107 12.75 -8.09 -4.22
N TYR A 108 12.51 -7.29 -5.26
CA TYR A 108 13.28 -7.30 -6.50
C TYR A 108 14.08 -6.01 -6.56
N LYS A 109 15.39 -6.11 -6.28
CA LYS A 109 16.35 -5.02 -6.46
C LYS A 109 16.87 -5.11 -7.90
N GLY A 110 16.69 -4.03 -8.66
CA GLY A 110 17.29 -3.85 -9.98
C GLY A 110 18.65 -3.18 -9.88
#